data_AF-A0A958IB30-F1
#
_entry.id   AF-A0A958IB30-F1
#
_cell.length_a   1.000
_cell.length_b   1.000
_cell.length_c   1.000
_cell.angle_alpha   90.00
_cell.angle_beta   90.00
_cell.angle_gamma   90.00
#
_symmetry.space_group_name_H-M   'P 1'
#
loop_
_entity.id
_entity.type
_entity.pdbx_description
1 polymer ?
#
loop_
_entity_poly.entity_id
_entity_poly.type
_entity_poly.pdbx_seq_one_letter_code
_entity_poly.pdbx_strand_id
1 'polypeptide(L)'
;MMTSFVFLALFSGAVAGAIHTLTGPDHIAAIVPFFNKNQVKTWMIGLLWGIGHSSGVWVLGLLVFLFRELIPLEWLSHWSERLVGVLLVVLGLWSGQKAFRSRLHRHPHNHGGEAHEHFHFHPAGKTTPHMATRHRHSHAPLGIGLIHGLAGSSHFFGILPGLAFGTRAESLAFIGGFGFGAILAMVAFSWLLGVFVLKMQDWSAAIFRGIQFGFSALAIMVGVYWLTGSVG
;
A
#
# COMPACT_ATOMS: atom_id res chain seq x y z
N MET A 1 -26.27 -25.95 -7.45
CA MET A 1 -26.81 -24.71 -6.83
C MET A 1 -25.84 -24.15 -5.81
N MET A 2 -25.52 -24.86 -4.71
CA MET A 2 -24.60 -24.37 -3.66
C MET A 2 -23.21 -23.95 -4.18
N THR A 3 -22.62 -24.72 -5.11
CA THR A 3 -21.33 -24.39 -5.74
C THR A 3 -21.36 -23.11 -6.57
N SER A 4 -22.49 -22.81 -7.22
CA SER A 4 -22.67 -21.63 -8.07
C SER A 4 -22.72 -20.34 -7.23
N PHE A 5 -23.38 -20.37 -6.07
CA PHE A 5 -23.43 -19.22 -5.16
C PHE A 5 -22.09 -18.96 -4.48
N VAL A 6 -21.34 -20.02 -4.12
CA VAL A 6 -19.97 -19.90 -3.59
C VAL A 6 -19.03 -19.25 -4.62
N PHE A 7 -19.12 -19.64 -5.89
CA PHE A 7 -18.34 -19.02 -6.96
C PHE A 7 -18.71 -17.54 -7.15
N LEU A 8 -20.00 -17.21 -7.11
CA LEU A 8 -20.46 -15.82 -7.20
C LEU A 8 -19.97 -14.98 -6.01
N ALA A 9 -19.97 -15.54 -4.81
CA ALA A 9 -19.43 -14.90 -3.62
C ALA A 9 -17.92 -14.66 -3.75
N LEU A 10 -17.16 -15.66 -4.21
CA LEU A 10 -15.73 -15.53 -4.48
C LEU A 10 -15.44 -14.43 -5.51
N PHE A 11 -16.17 -14.42 -6.62
CA PHE A 11 -15.99 -13.45 -7.69
C PHE A 11 -16.38 -12.04 -7.26
N SER A 12 -17.53 -11.88 -6.60
CA SER A 12 -17.96 -10.57 -6.10
C SER A 12 -17.01 -10.04 -5.02
N GLY A 13 -16.50 -10.91 -4.16
CA GLY A 13 -15.41 -10.59 -3.23
C GLY A 13 -14.18 -10.07 -3.97
N ALA A 14 -13.70 -10.79 -4.98
CA ALA A 14 -12.54 -10.38 -5.77
C ALA A 14 -12.73 -9.02 -6.45
N VAL A 15 -13.91 -8.76 -7.01
CA VAL A 15 -14.24 -7.46 -7.60
C VAL A 15 -14.24 -6.36 -6.52
N ALA A 16 -14.89 -6.61 -5.37
CA ALA A 16 -14.92 -5.67 -4.26
C ALA A 16 -13.51 -5.35 -3.74
N GLY A 17 -12.66 -6.35 -3.57
CA GLY A 17 -11.26 -6.17 -3.14
C GLY A 17 -10.41 -5.41 -4.15
N ALA A 18 -10.63 -5.65 -5.45
CA ALA A 18 -9.96 -4.88 -6.51
C ALA A 18 -10.42 -3.41 -6.50
N ILE A 19 -11.73 -3.15 -6.42
CA ILE A 19 -12.27 -1.78 -6.34
C ILE A 19 -11.70 -1.07 -5.11
N HIS A 20 -11.77 -1.69 -3.93
CA HIS A 20 -11.22 -1.15 -2.68
C HIS A 20 -9.76 -0.71 -2.84
N THR A 21 -8.93 -1.56 -3.43
CA THR A 21 -7.49 -1.29 -3.62
C THR A 21 -7.25 -0.15 -4.61
N LEU A 22 -8.05 -0.07 -5.67
CA LEU A 22 -7.88 0.92 -6.73
C LEU A 22 -8.46 2.29 -6.36
N THR A 23 -9.51 2.34 -5.53
CA THR A 23 -10.17 3.58 -5.11
C THR A 23 -9.65 4.11 -3.77
N GLY A 24 -8.99 3.27 -2.96
CA GLY A 24 -8.41 3.65 -1.68
C GLY A 24 -7.19 4.59 -1.83
N PRO A 25 -7.27 5.85 -1.37
CA PRO A 25 -6.17 6.82 -1.53
C PRO A 25 -4.92 6.45 -0.72
N ASP A 26 -5.10 5.67 0.33
CA ASP A 26 -4.11 5.14 1.26
C ASP A 26 -3.17 4.10 0.63
N HIS A 27 -3.67 3.30 -0.31
CA HIS A 27 -2.91 2.27 -1.02
C HIS A 27 -1.85 2.90 -1.93
N ILE A 28 -2.22 3.99 -2.61
CA ILE A 28 -1.33 4.76 -3.49
C ILE A 28 -0.23 5.43 -2.67
N ALA A 29 -0.59 6.09 -1.56
CA ALA A 29 0.36 6.78 -0.69
C ALA A 29 1.38 5.83 -0.04
N ALA A 30 0.98 4.60 0.28
CA ALA A 30 1.83 3.63 0.97
C ALA A 30 2.96 3.08 0.09
N ILE A 31 2.73 2.90 -1.22
CA ILE A 31 3.72 2.24 -2.09
C ILE A 31 4.72 3.20 -2.73
N VAL A 32 4.30 4.44 -3.03
CA VAL A 32 5.10 5.46 -3.71
C VAL A 32 6.50 5.66 -3.09
N PRO A 33 6.67 5.69 -1.75
CA PRO A 33 7.99 5.87 -1.12
C PRO A 33 9.02 4.77 -1.43
N PHE A 34 8.55 3.59 -1.84
CA PHE A 34 9.38 2.41 -2.16
C PHE A 34 9.83 2.37 -3.63
N PHE A 35 9.21 3.17 -4.51
CA PHE A 35 9.62 3.23 -5.91
C PHE A 35 10.95 3.97 -6.06
N ASN A 36 11.86 3.36 -6.82
CA ASN A 36 13.10 3.97 -7.26
C ASN A 36 13.30 3.64 -8.74
N LYS A 37 13.87 4.57 -9.53
CA LYS A 37 14.01 4.47 -10.99
C LYS A 37 14.71 3.18 -11.47
N ASN A 38 15.50 2.53 -10.61
CA ASN A 38 16.28 1.34 -10.95
C ASN A 38 15.70 0.00 -10.42
N GLN A 39 14.44 -0.05 -9.98
CA GLN A 39 13.82 -1.30 -9.53
C GLN A 39 13.04 -1.99 -10.64
N VAL A 40 13.64 -3.04 -11.22
CA VAL A 40 13.03 -3.92 -12.24
C VAL A 40 11.85 -4.76 -11.70
N LYS A 41 11.64 -4.78 -10.38
CA LYS A 41 10.64 -5.63 -9.70
C LYS A 41 9.61 -4.83 -8.90
N THR A 42 9.08 -3.73 -9.45
CA THR A 42 8.04 -2.93 -8.76
C THR A 42 6.79 -3.73 -8.42
N TRP A 43 6.42 -4.69 -9.27
CA TRP A 43 5.32 -5.62 -9.02
C TRP A 43 5.52 -6.45 -7.74
N MET A 44 6.77 -6.74 -7.33
CA MET A 44 7.08 -7.50 -6.12
C MET A 44 6.80 -6.68 -4.86
N ILE A 45 7.01 -5.35 -4.91
CA ILE A 45 6.60 -4.46 -3.82
C ILE A 45 5.08 -4.54 -3.65
N GLY A 46 4.35 -4.44 -4.76
CA GLY A 46 2.90 -4.58 -4.77
C GLY A 46 2.42 -5.93 -4.25
N LEU A 47 3.08 -7.02 -4.67
CA LEU A 47 2.76 -8.37 -4.21
C LEU A 47 2.98 -8.53 -2.71
N LEU A 48 4.15 -8.14 -2.19
CA LEU A 48 4.47 -8.27 -0.77
C LEU A 48 3.56 -7.41 0.10
N TRP A 49 3.32 -6.16 -0.31
CA TRP A 49 2.37 -5.29 0.37
C TRP A 49 0.96 -5.88 0.34
N GLY A 50 0.50 -6.34 -0.83
CA GLY A 50 -0.82 -6.95 -1.02
C GLY A 50 -1.01 -8.18 -0.14
N ILE A 51 -0.03 -9.08 -0.08
CA ILE A 51 -0.08 -10.26 0.79
C ILE A 51 -0.19 -9.83 2.26
N GLY A 52 0.63 -8.86 2.69
CA GLY A 52 0.60 -8.36 4.06
C GLY A 52 -0.78 -7.81 4.40
N HIS A 53 -1.27 -6.92 3.55
CA HIS A 53 -2.57 -6.29 3.68
C HIS A 53 -3.71 -7.29 3.74
N SER A 54 -3.82 -8.18 2.76
CA SER A 54 -4.87 -9.19 2.73
C SER A 54 -4.80 -10.13 3.92
N SER A 55 -3.59 -10.45 4.41
CA SER A 55 -3.43 -11.23 5.65
C SER A 55 -4.01 -10.49 6.87
N GLY A 56 -3.74 -9.19 7.00
CA GLY A 56 -4.34 -8.37 8.06
C GLY A 56 -5.86 -8.31 7.99
N VAL A 57 -6.40 -8.09 6.78
CA VAL A 57 -7.85 -8.07 6.53
C VAL A 57 -8.50 -9.43 6.82
N TRP A 58 -7.86 -10.54 6.42
CA TRP A 58 -8.39 -11.88 6.70
C TRP A 58 -8.37 -12.23 8.18
N VAL A 59 -7.31 -11.86 8.90
CA VAL A 59 -7.25 -12.05 10.36
C VAL A 59 -8.35 -11.24 11.04
N LEU A 60 -8.49 -9.96 10.69
CA LEU A 60 -9.53 -9.10 11.25
C LEU A 60 -10.94 -9.61 10.89
N GLY A 61 -11.16 -9.97 9.63
CA GLY A 61 -12.42 -10.50 9.13
C GLY A 61 -12.80 -11.82 9.80
N LEU A 62 -11.84 -12.70 10.07
CA LEU A 62 -12.06 -13.93 10.82
C LEU A 62 -12.42 -13.63 12.28
N LEU A 63 -11.71 -12.71 12.94
CA LEU A 63 -12.02 -12.30 14.31
C LEU A 63 -13.44 -11.72 14.42
N VAL A 64 -13.81 -10.82 13.51
CA VAL A 64 -15.16 -10.25 13.45
C VAL A 64 -16.18 -11.36 13.20
N PHE A 65 -15.94 -12.26 12.25
CA PHE A 65 -16.85 -13.37 11.96
C PHE A 65 -17.08 -14.27 13.19
N LEU A 66 -16.03 -14.57 13.96
CA LEU A 66 -16.10 -15.42 15.15
C LEU A 66 -16.71 -14.72 16.37
N PHE A 67 -16.47 -13.41 16.53
CA PHE A 67 -16.81 -12.66 17.74
C PHE A 67 -17.82 -11.52 17.48
N ARG A 68 -18.61 -11.60 16.40
CA ARG A 68 -19.55 -10.54 15.97
C ARG A 68 -20.57 -10.10 17.02
N GLU A 69 -20.90 -10.97 17.97
CA GLU A 69 -21.85 -10.68 19.05
C GLU A 69 -21.20 -10.03 20.28
N LEU A 70 -19.86 -10.05 20.35
CA LEU A 70 -19.07 -9.53 21.47
C LEU A 70 -18.30 -8.25 21.14
N ILE A 71 -18.06 -7.95 19.86
CA ILE A 71 -17.27 -6.80 19.43
C ILE A 71 -18.22 -5.63 19.05
N PRO A 72 -18.19 -4.49 19.77
CA PRO A 72 -18.87 -3.28 19.36
C PRO A 72 -18.20 -2.74 18.08
N LEU A 73 -18.86 -2.93 16.94
CA LEU A 73 -18.28 -2.63 15.62
C LEU A 73 -17.90 -1.15 15.47
N GLU A 74 -18.67 -0.26 16.10
CA GLU A 74 -18.41 1.18 16.12
C GLU A 74 -17.08 1.52 16.81
N TRP A 75 -16.78 0.86 17.94
CA TRP A 75 -15.55 1.11 18.68
C TRP A 75 -14.31 0.64 17.91
N LEU A 76 -14.40 -0.54 17.28
CA LEU A 76 -13.32 -1.06 16.44
C LEU A 76 -13.07 -0.16 15.22
N SER A 77 -14.12 0.29 14.54
CA SER A 77 -14.03 1.20 13.40
C SER A 77 -13.34 2.52 13.77
N HIS A 78 -13.78 3.13 14.87
CA HIS A 78 -13.29 4.43 15.33
C HIS A 78 -11.79 4.44 15.65
N TRP A 79 -11.27 3.42 16.34
CA TRP A 79 -9.83 3.34 16.65
C TRP A 79 -8.98 2.95 15.45
N SER A 80 -9.53 2.12 14.56
CA SER A 80 -8.89 1.71 13.31
C SER A 80 -8.63 2.93 12.40
N GLU A 81 -9.64 3.78 12.20
CA GLU A 81 -9.51 5.01 11.40
C GLU A 81 -8.41 5.94 11.90
N ARG A 82 -8.34 6.11 13.22
CA ARG A 82 -7.31 6.93 13.86
C ARG A 82 -5.92 6.34 13.67
N LEU A 83 -5.76 5.03 13.82
CA LEU A 83 -4.49 4.35 13.61
C LEU A 83 -3.98 4.55 12.17
N VAL A 84 -4.84 4.36 11.17
CA VAL A 84 -4.47 4.63 9.77
C VAL A 84 -4.21 6.11 9.53
N GLY A 85 -5.00 7.00 10.14
CA GLY A 85 -4.79 8.44 10.09
C GLY A 85 -3.38 8.83 10.56
N VAL A 86 -2.92 8.29 11.70
CA VAL A 86 -1.54 8.47 12.19
C VAL A 86 -0.53 7.94 11.17
N LEU A 87 -0.72 6.72 10.65
CA LEU A 87 0.19 6.11 9.67
C LEU A 87 0.32 6.97 8.40
N LEU A 88 -0.78 7.50 7.87
CA LEU A 88 -0.77 8.37 6.69
C LEU A 88 -0.04 9.68 6.93
N VAL A 89 -0.24 10.30 8.09
CA VAL A 89 0.51 11.52 8.49
C VAL A 89 2.01 11.21 8.59
N VAL A 90 2.39 10.12 9.26
CA VAL A 90 3.81 9.73 9.42
C VAL A 90 4.45 9.43 8.06
N LEU A 91 3.79 8.66 7.20
CA LEU A 91 4.29 8.31 5.87
C LEU A 91 4.38 9.54 4.96
N GLY A 92 3.40 10.44 5.02
CA GLY A 92 3.40 11.69 4.26
C GLY A 92 4.52 12.62 4.70
N LEU A 93 4.73 12.81 6.01
CA LEU A 93 5.85 13.60 6.55
C LEU A 93 7.19 12.98 6.16
N TRP A 94 7.35 11.66 6.27
CA TRP A 94 8.58 10.97 5.91
C TRP A 94 8.89 11.09 4.41
N SER A 95 7.89 10.88 3.55
CA SER A 95 8.01 11.04 2.10
C SER A 95 8.33 12.49 1.70
N GLY A 96 7.65 13.47 2.31
CA GLY A 96 7.89 14.89 2.06
C GLY A 96 9.29 15.35 2.51
N GLN A 97 9.74 14.91 3.69
CA GLN A 97 11.10 15.19 4.17
C GLN A 97 12.16 14.57 3.25
N LYS A 98 11.91 13.37 2.74
CA LYS A 98 12.79 12.71 1.75
C LYS A 98 12.84 13.53 0.45
N ALA A 99 11.70 13.99 -0.07
CA ALA A 99 11.64 14.83 -1.26
C ALA A 99 12.39 16.16 -1.07
N PHE A 100 12.32 16.76 0.12
CA PHE A 100 12.98 18.03 0.47
C PHE A 100 14.49 17.89 0.68
N ARG A 101 14.95 16.83 1.35
CA ARG A 101 16.38 16.61 1.67
C ARG A 101 17.20 16.01 0.52
N SER A 102 16.54 15.49 -0.52
CA SER A 102 17.20 14.88 -1.67
C SER A 102 17.65 15.96 -2.66
N ARG A 103 18.91 16.42 -2.54
CA ARG A 103 19.59 17.02 -3.70
C ARG A 103 19.89 15.88 -4.68
N LEU A 104 19.07 15.75 -5.73
CA LEU A 104 19.33 14.81 -6.82
C LEU A 104 20.68 15.20 -7.46
N HIS A 105 21.72 14.39 -7.25
CA HIS A 105 23.00 14.55 -7.92
C HIS A 105 23.15 13.44 -8.97
N ARG A 106 23.81 13.81 -10.08
CA ARG A 106 24.04 12.99 -11.27
C ARG A 106 25.54 12.68 -11.31
N HIS A 107 25.92 11.40 -11.32
CA HIS A 107 27.30 11.00 -11.59
C HIS A 107 27.30 9.89 -12.64
N PRO A 108 28.16 9.97 -13.67
CA PRO A 108 28.40 8.88 -14.59
C PRO A 108 29.32 7.83 -13.92
N HIS A 109 28.99 6.54 -14.11
CA HIS A 109 29.89 5.43 -13.77
C HIS A 109 30.08 4.53 -14.99
N ASN A 110 31.24 3.90 -15.07
CA ASN A 110 31.60 2.93 -16.10
C ASN A 110 31.77 1.57 -15.42
N HIS A 111 30.96 0.59 -15.81
CA HIS A 111 31.14 -0.80 -15.40
C HIS A 111 31.35 -1.63 -16.67
N GLY A 112 32.54 -2.21 -16.81
CA GLY A 112 32.81 -3.20 -17.86
C GLY A 112 32.88 -2.65 -19.29
N GLY A 113 33.13 -1.36 -19.49
CA GLY A 113 33.39 -0.79 -20.83
C GLY A 113 32.19 -0.09 -21.48
N GLU A 114 31.01 -0.08 -20.86
CA GLU A 114 29.88 0.74 -21.30
C GLU A 114 29.55 1.81 -20.24
N ALA A 115 29.64 3.08 -20.66
CA ALA A 115 29.31 4.24 -19.84
C ALA A 115 27.79 4.39 -19.75
N HIS A 116 27.25 4.42 -18.54
CA HIS A 116 25.84 4.70 -18.31
C HIS A 116 25.63 5.61 -17.09
N GLU A 117 24.56 6.40 -17.11
CA GLU A 117 24.24 7.38 -16.06
C GLU A 117 23.14 6.90 -15.12
N HIS A 118 23.35 7.06 -13.81
CA HIS A 118 22.34 6.72 -12.78
C HIS A 118 22.19 7.84 -11.74
N PHE A 119 21.00 7.89 -11.13
CA PHE A 119 20.70 8.78 -10.00
C PHE A 119 20.89 8.04 -8.67
N HIS A 120 21.67 8.61 -7.76
CA HIS A 120 21.83 8.12 -6.39
C HIS A 120 21.16 9.05 -5.37
N PHE A 121 20.59 8.45 -4.33
CA PHE A 121 20.05 9.13 -3.14
C PHE A 121 21.09 9.11 -2.02
N HIS A 122 21.66 10.26 -1.68
CA HIS A 122 22.43 10.44 -0.46
C HIS A 122 21.75 11.47 0.46
N PRO A 123 21.60 11.19 1.77
CA PRO A 123 21.34 12.23 2.75
C PRO A 123 22.51 13.23 2.73
N ALA A 124 22.23 14.53 2.84
CA ALA A 124 23.25 15.55 2.87
C ALA A 124 24.27 15.28 4.00
N GLY A 125 25.57 15.21 3.65
CA GLY A 125 26.67 15.27 4.61
C GLY A 125 27.53 14.03 4.82
N LYS A 126 27.50 12.99 3.98
CA LYS A 126 28.44 11.85 4.09
C LYS A 126 29.21 11.58 2.80
N THR A 127 30.33 12.26 2.65
CA THR A 127 31.43 11.89 1.75
C THR A 127 32.34 10.89 2.46
N THR A 128 32.00 9.60 2.40
CA THR A 128 32.92 8.53 2.82
C THR A 128 32.71 7.31 1.91
N PRO A 129 33.79 6.72 1.33
CA PRO A 129 33.69 5.50 0.56
C PRO A 129 33.59 4.33 1.54
N HIS A 130 32.37 3.83 1.76
CA HIS A 130 32.18 2.60 2.52
C HIS A 130 31.37 1.61 1.70
N MET A 131 32.02 0.47 1.44
CA MET A 131 31.39 -0.85 1.36
C MET A 131 30.41 -0.99 2.54
N ALA A 132 29.16 -0.60 2.31
CA ALA A 132 28.06 -0.90 3.21
C ALA A 132 27.08 -1.72 2.39
N THR A 133 27.21 -3.04 2.50
CA THR A 133 26.15 -4.00 2.22
C THR A 133 24.96 -3.70 3.13
N ARG A 134 24.24 -2.62 2.81
CA ARG A 134 23.04 -2.22 3.53
C ARG A 134 21.98 -3.24 3.16
N HIS A 135 21.75 -4.21 4.05
CA HIS A 135 20.69 -5.20 3.92
C HIS A 135 19.40 -4.49 3.50
N ARG A 136 18.99 -4.70 2.24
CA ARG A 136 17.71 -4.25 1.72
C ARG A 136 16.65 -4.97 2.54
N HIS A 137 15.84 -4.23 3.30
CA HIS A 137 14.67 -4.79 3.98
C HIS A 137 13.65 -5.23 2.92
N SER A 138 13.86 -6.44 2.38
CA SER A 138 12.99 -7.05 1.37
C SER A 138 11.57 -7.28 1.88
N HIS A 139 11.34 -7.17 3.19
CA HIS A 139 10.07 -7.48 3.85
C HIS A 139 9.32 -6.25 4.40
N ALA A 140 9.87 -5.04 4.25
CA ALA A 140 9.21 -3.83 4.76
C ALA A 140 7.80 -3.61 4.14
N PRO A 141 7.57 -3.83 2.83
CA PRO A 141 6.23 -3.70 2.25
C PRO A 141 5.22 -4.68 2.86
N LEU A 142 5.65 -5.91 3.16
CA LEU A 142 4.82 -6.94 3.79
C LEU A 142 4.35 -6.51 5.18
N GLY A 143 5.29 -6.03 6.03
CA GLY A 143 4.96 -5.60 7.39
C GLY A 143 4.05 -4.38 7.42
N ILE A 144 4.31 -3.39 6.55
CA ILE A 144 3.45 -2.21 6.43
C ILE A 144 2.07 -2.61 5.91
N GLY A 145 2.01 -3.48 4.90
CA GLY A 145 0.76 -4.05 4.40
C GLY A 145 -0.02 -4.71 5.53
N LEU A 146 0.61 -5.58 6.33
CA LEU A 146 -0.02 -6.26 7.46
C LEU A 146 -0.61 -5.30 8.48
N ILE A 147 0.18 -4.31 8.92
CA ILE A 147 -0.29 -3.30 9.87
C ILE A 147 -1.45 -2.53 9.25
N HIS A 148 -1.36 -2.14 7.98
CA HIS A 148 -2.41 -1.42 7.27
C HIS A 148 -3.72 -2.22 7.16
N GLY A 149 -3.62 -3.51 6.82
CA GLY A 149 -4.77 -4.40 6.72
C GLY A 149 -5.43 -4.67 8.08
N LEU A 150 -4.64 -4.71 9.16
CA LEU A 150 -5.16 -4.77 10.53
C LEU A 150 -5.76 -3.43 10.99
N ALA A 151 -5.30 -2.32 10.43
CA ALA A 151 -5.60 -0.99 10.94
C ALA A 151 -6.87 -0.34 10.36
N GLY A 152 -7.46 -0.78 9.24
CA GLY A 152 -8.49 0.03 8.58
C GLY A 152 -9.95 -0.44 8.76
N SER A 153 -10.83 0.51 9.10
CA SER A 153 -12.29 0.38 9.03
C SER A 153 -12.84 0.36 7.60
N SER A 154 -12.14 0.96 6.63
CA SER A 154 -12.51 0.89 5.21
C SER A 154 -12.53 -0.56 4.70
N HIS A 155 -11.61 -1.40 5.20
CA HIS A 155 -11.61 -2.84 4.95
C HIS A 155 -12.84 -3.53 5.53
N PHE A 156 -13.28 -3.08 6.70
CA PHE A 156 -14.48 -3.60 7.37
C PHE A 156 -15.70 -3.42 6.47
N PHE A 157 -15.92 -2.20 5.94
CA PHE A 157 -16.99 -1.95 4.96
C PHE A 157 -16.85 -2.79 3.69
N GLY A 158 -15.63 -3.04 3.23
CA GLY A 158 -15.36 -3.90 2.08
C GLY A 158 -15.71 -5.37 2.30
N ILE A 159 -15.57 -5.89 3.53
CA ILE A 159 -15.86 -7.30 3.87
C ILE A 159 -17.26 -7.53 4.46
N LEU A 160 -17.96 -6.47 4.88
CA LEU A 160 -19.32 -6.52 5.45
C LEU A 160 -20.34 -7.29 4.61
N PRO A 161 -20.38 -7.15 3.26
CA PRO A 161 -21.29 -7.95 2.43
C PRO A 161 -21.05 -9.46 2.61
N GLY A 162 -19.83 -9.85 2.93
CA GLY A 162 -19.44 -11.23 3.28
C GLY A 162 -20.22 -11.79 4.48
N LEU A 163 -20.63 -10.96 5.43
CA LEU A 163 -21.41 -11.37 6.61
C LEU A 163 -22.91 -11.55 6.33
N ALA A 164 -23.39 -11.04 5.19
CA ALA A 164 -24.80 -11.11 4.79
C ALA A 164 -25.17 -12.38 4.01
N PHE A 165 -24.18 -13.20 3.62
CA PHE A 165 -24.44 -14.45 2.91
C PHE A 165 -25.08 -15.52 3.81
N GLY A 166 -25.95 -16.35 3.21
CA GLY A 166 -26.74 -17.36 3.92
C GLY A 166 -25.92 -18.53 4.46
N THR A 167 -24.73 -18.77 3.92
CA THR A 167 -23.85 -19.86 4.36
C THR A 167 -22.44 -19.38 4.75
N ARG A 168 -21.81 -20.13 5.66
CA ARG A 168 -20.41 -19.90 6.06
C ARG A 168 -19.45 -20.05 4.89
N ALA A 169 -19.74 -20.98 3.97
CA ALA A 169 -18.90 -21.21 2.79
C ALA A 169 -18.90 -20.01 1.84
N GLU A 170 -20.06 -19.40 1.59
CA GLU A 170 -20.17 -18.16 0.78
C GLU A 170 -19.46 -16.99 1.45
N SER A 171 -19.62 -16.83 2.78
CA SER A 171 -18.97 -15.78 3.55
C SER A 171 -17.44 -15.87 3.46
N LEU A 172 -16.88 -17.07 3.68
CA LEU A 172 -15.44 -17.33 3.57
C LEU A 172 -14.94 -17.19 2.14
N ALA A 173 -15.72 -17.63 1.14
CA ALA A 173 -15.39 -17.45 -0.26
C ALA A 173 -15.33 -15.97 -0.64
N PHE A 174 -16.28 -15.15 -0.18
CA PHE A 174 -16.26 -13.70 -0.38
C PHE A 174 -15.02 -13.05 0.23
N ILE A 175 -14.72 -13.35 1.50
CA ILE A 175 -13.55 -12.79 2.21
C ILE A 175 -12.24 -13.21 1.54
N GLY A 176 -12.13 -14.49 1.15
CA GLY A 176 -10.97 -15.01 0.41
C GLY A 176 -10.82 -14.33 -0.95
N GLY A 177 -11.94 -14.17 -1.67
CA GLY A 177 -12.01 -13.45 -2.93
C GLY A 177 -11.54 -12.01 -2.79
N PHE A 178 -12.04 -11.30 -1.78
CA PHE A 178 -11.65 -9.91 -1.47
C PHE A 178 -10.14 -9.76 -1.34
N GLY A 179 -9.50 -10.60 -0.52
CA GLY A 179 -8.04 -10.55 -0.37
C GLY A 179 -7.31 -10.87 -1.68
N PHE A 180 -7.76 -11.88 -2.42
CA PHE A 180 -7.14 -12.24 -3.69
C PHE A 180 -7.26 -11.13 -4.75
N GLY A 181 -8.44 -10.52 -4.88
CA GLY A 181 -8.68 -9.38 -5.77
C GLY A 181 -7.82 -8.17 -5.40
N ALA A 182 -7.67 -7.89 -4.10
CA ALA A 182 -6.80 -6.82 -3.62
C ALA A 182 -5.32 -7.06 -3.95
N ILE A 183 -4.82 -8.29 -3.77
CA ILE A 183 -3.45 -8.66 -4.15
C ILE A 183 -3.24 -8.43 -5.66
N LEU A 184 -4.13 -8.95 -6.50
CA LEU A 184 -4.02 -8.80 -7.95
C LEU A 184 -4.05 -7.33 -8.38
N ALA A 185 -4.96 -6.55 -7.81
CA ALA A 185 -5.06 -5.12 -8.07
C ALA A 185 -3.77 -4.39 -7.68
N MET A 186 -3.19 -4.69 -6.52
CA MET A 186 -1.96 -4.04 -6.07
C MET A 186 -0.73 -4.44 -6.92
N VAL A 187 -0.65 -5.69 -7.35
CA VAL A 187 0.38 -6.16 -8.30
C VAL A 187 0.26 -5.42 -9.62
N ALA A 188 -0.94 -5.38 -10.20
CA ALA A 188 -1.21 -4.69 -11.46
C ALA A 188 -0.91 -3.19 -11.35
N PHE A 189 -1.36 -2.54 -10.28
CA PHE A 189 -1.11 -1.13 -10.02
C PHE A 189 0.37 -0.82 -9.88
N SER A 190 1.11 -1.61 -9.09
CA SER A 190 2.55 -1.43 -8.89
C SER A 190 3.37 -1.70 -10.15
N TRP A 191 2.91 -2.62 -10.99
CA TRP A 191 3.50 -2.87 -12.30
C TRP A 191 3.27 -1.68 -13.24
N LEU A 192 2.02 -1.18 -13.36
CA LEU A 192 1.67 -0.02 -14.18
C LEU A 192 2.44 1.23 -13.74
N LEU A 193 2.53 1.49 -12.43
CA LEU A 193 3.30 2.61 -11.89
C LEU A 193 4.79 2.46 -12.22
N GLY A 194 5.32 1.23 -12.18
CA GLY A 194 6.69 0.94 -12.62
C GLY A 194 6.93 1.28 -14.09
N VAL A 195 6.05 0.82 -14.99
CA VAL A 195 6.10 1.13 -16.43
C VAL A 195 6.02 2.65 -16.66
N PHE A 196 5.12 3.33 -15.95
CA PHE A 196 4.94 4.78 -16.03
C PHE A 196 6.20 5.54 -15.59
N VAL A 197 6.82 5.16 -14.47
CA VAL A 197 8.05 5.77 -13.97
C VAL A 197 9.22 5.56 -14.94
N LEU A 198 9.32 4.39 -15.57
CA LEU A 198 10.35 4.10 -16.59
C LEU A 198 10.15 4.96 -17.85
N LYS A 199 8.91 5.14 -18.30
CA LYS A 199 8.60 6.04 -19.43
C LYS A 199 8.86 7.52 -19.11
N MET A 200 8.81 7.89 -17.84
CA MET A 200 9.12 9.25 -17.36
C MET A 200 10.59 9.44 -17.00
N GLN A 201 11.49 8.53 -17.39
CA GLN A 201 12.91 8.62 -17.11
C GLN A 201 13.51 10.00 -17.45
N ASP A 202 13.08 10.58 -18.56
CA ASP A 202 13.57 11.86 -19.11
C ASP A 202 12.93 13.10 -18.47
N TRP A 203 11.93 12.91 -17.60
CA TRP A 203 11.29 14.03 -16.90
C TRP A 203 12.24 14.62 -15.86
N SER A 204 12.19 15.95 -15.73
CA SER A 204 13.08 16.67 -14.83
C SER A 204 12.89 16.25 -13.37
N ALA A 205 13.97 16.30 -12.59
CA ALA A 205 13.96 16.04 -11.16
C ALA A 205 12.94 16.92 -10.40
N ALA A 206 12.64 18.12 -10.92
CA ALA A 206 11.65 19.02 -10.36
C ALA A 206 10.22 18.47 -10.46
N ILE A 207 9.86 17.84 -11.58
CA ILE A 207 8.52 17.27 -11.77
C ILE A 207 8.32 16.07 -10.85
N PHE A 208 9.29 15.16 -10.75
CA PHE A 208 9.23 14.03 -9.81
C PHE A 208 9.10 14.50 -8.36
N ARG A 209 9.85 15.53 -7.95
CA ARG A 209 9.71 16.12 -6.62
C ARG A 209 8.31 16.71 -6.42
N GLY A 210 7.78 17.44 -7.41
CA GLY A 210 6.44 18.01 -7.36
C GLY A 210 5.35 16.95 -7.17
N ILE A 211 5.41 15.86 -7.95
CA ILE A 211 4.49 14.72 -7.81
C ILE A 211 4.61 14.08 -6.42
N GLN A 212 5.83 13.85 -5.93
CA GLN A 212 6.06 13.26 -4.62
C GLN A 212 5.55 14.16 -3.48
N PHE A 213 5.74 15.48 -3.58
CA PHE A 213 5.16 16.44 -2.63
C PHE A 213 3.63 16.41 -2.68
N GLY A 214 3.04 16.35 -3.87
CA GLY A 214 1.59 16.23 -4.05
C GLY A 214 1.01 15.02 -3.33
N PHE A 215 1.57 13.82 -3.56
CA PHE A 215 1.15 12.61 -2.85
C PHE A 215 1.39 12.67 -1.34
N SER A 216 2.49 13.29 -0.91
CA SER A 216 2.80 13.44 0.53
C SER A 216 1.82 14.39 1.22
N ALA A 217 1.44 15.50 0.57
CA ALA A 217 0.44 16.43 1.07
C ALA A 217 -0.95 15.78 1.11
N LEU A 218 -1.34 15.06 0.05
CA LEU A 218 -2.61 14.33 0.01
C LEU A 218 -2.69 13.29 1.13
N ALA A 219 -1.62 12.52 1.37
CA ALA A 219 -1.56 11.54 2.45
C ALA A 219 -1.74 12.22 3.83
N ILE A 220 -1.07 13.35 4.08
CA ILE A 220 -1.23 14.11 5.32
C ILE A 220 -2.67 14.63 5.45
N MET A 221 -3.25 15.18 4.39
CA MET A 221 -4.62 15.70 4.41
C MET A 221 -5.65 14.61 4.74
N VAL A 222 -5.57 13.46 4.06
CA VAL A 222 -6.44 12.31 4.33
C VAL A 222 -6.22 11.78 5.75
N GLY A 223 -4.95 11.71 6.20
CA GLY A 223 -4.62 11.26 7.54
C GLY A 223 -5.18 12.18 8.63
N VAL A 224 -5.04 13.49 8.47
CA VAL A 224 -5.65 14.49 9.38
C VAL A 224 -7.17 14.38 9.34
N TYR A 225 -7.78 14.26 8.16
CA TYR A 225 -9.22 14.09 8.03
C TYR A 225 -9.73 12.87 8.81
N TRP A 226 -9.05 11.72 8.76
CA TRP A 226 -9.44 10.54 9.56
C TRP A 226 -9.17 10.69 11.06
N LEU A 227 -8.17 11.47 11.44
CA LEU A 227 -7.92 11.81 12.85
C LEU A 227 -8.98 12.73 13.45
N THR A 228 -9.47 13.70 12.67
CA THR A 228 -10.44 14.70 13.15
C THR A 228 -11.90 14.32 12.87
N GLY A 229 -12.16 13.65 11.74
CA GLY A 229 -13.49 13.27 11.27
C GLY A 229 -14.06 12.02 11.95
N SER A 230 -13.25 11.28 12.71
CA SER A 230 -13.73 10.17 13.53
C SER A 230 -14.45 10.62 14.80
N VAL A 231 -14.48 11.92 15.12
CA VAL A 231 -15.26 12.47 16.25
C VAL A 231 -16.70 12.77 15.78
N GLY A 232 -17.54 11.74 15.71
CA GLY A 232 -18.95 11.85 15.35
C GLY A 232 -19.70 10.59 15.71
#